data_AF-A0A438FLI9-F1
#
_entry.id   AF-A0A438FLI9-F1
#
_cell.length_a   1.000
_cell.length_b   1.000
_cell.length_c   1.000
_cell.angle_alpha   90.00
_cell.angle_beta   90.00
_cell.angle_gamma   90.00
#
_symmetry.space_group_name_H-M   'P 1'
#
loop_
_entity.id
_entity.type
_entity.pdbx_description
1 polymer ?
#
loop_
_entity_poly.entity_id
_entity_poly.type
_entity_poly.pdbx_seq_one_letter_code
_entity_poly.pdbx_strand_id
1 'polypeptide(L)'
;MFWLPLTSLYQQAKRTSPTSGFNNLPIDREEMGSATTQRLIPFAATLIYLILIHSTPASSSLENRTAYEVLEDYNFPVGLLPKGVKGYDLNITTGKFSAYFNDTCSFSLESSYQLKYMPTIEGYISNGKLSTLEGIYVRVFFMWMQIVEILRYGDELFFSVGVLFSVFPIDYFEESPQCGCGFQCGGGQVRMPRINPFVSPYEGS
;
A
#
# COMPACT_ATOMS: atom_id res chain seq x y z
N MET A 1 4.13 -23.18 -8.48
CA MET A 1 2.72 -23.40 -8.85
C MET A 1 1.95 -23.98 -7.66
N PHE A 2 1.88 -23.30 -6.52
CA PHE A 2 1.04 -23.75 -5.41
C PHE A 2 0.52 -22.53 -4.69
N TRP A 3 -0.72 -22.21 -5.00
CA TRP A 3 -1.52 -21.29 -4.22
C TRP A 3 -1.84 -21.96 -2.90
N LEU A 4 -1.36 -21.40 -1.80
CA LEU A 4 -1.60 -21.94 -0.47
C LEU A 4 -2.97 -21.45 0.04
N PRO A 5 -3.76 -22.32 0.72
CA PRO A 5 -5.02 -21.91 1.31
C PRO A 5 -4.81 -20.93 2.47
N LEU A 6 -5.67 -19.90 2.56
CA LEU A 6 -5.67 -18.82 3.56
C LEU A 6 -5.57 -19.24 5.03
N THR A 7 -5.88 -20.49 5.36
CA THR A 7 -6.06 -20.93 6.75
C THR A 7 -4.76 -20.99 7.56
N SER A 8 -3.59 -21.15 6.90
CA SER A 8 -2.31 -21.27 7.60
C SER A 8 -1.64 -19.91 7.89
N LEU A 9 -1.66 -18.96 6.94
CA LEU A 9 -0.94 -17.69 7.10
C LEU A 9 -1.70 -16.60 7.85
N TYR A 10 -3.04 -16.58 7.78
CA TYR A 10 -3.84 -15.63 8.56
C TYR A 10 -3.65 -15.80 10.09
N GLN A 11 -3.34 -17.03 10.53
CA GLN A 11 -3.03 -17.31 11.95
C GLN A 11 -1.63 -16.85 12.37
N GLN A 12 -0.69 -16.73 11.43
CA GLN A 12 0.67 -16.26 11.72
C GLN A 12 0.69 -14.72 11.89
N ALA A 13 -0.03 -13.99 11.03
CA ALA A 13 -0.10 -12.52 11.09
C ALA A 13 -0.86 -11.97 12.31
N LYS A 14 -1.82 -12.74 12.87
CA LYS A 14 -2.57 -12.33 14.06
C LYS A 14 -1.78 -12.53 15.37
N ARG A 15 -0.72 -13.35 15.34
CA ARG A 15 0.03 -13.75 16.54
C ARG A 15 1.11 -12.75 16.95
N THR A 16 1.47 -11.79 16.08
CA THR A 16 2.55 -10.83 16.32
C THR A 16 2.07 -9.38 16.52
N SER A 17 0.77 -9.13 16.71
CA SER A 17 0.30 -7.82 17.13
C SER A 17 0.62 -7.59 18.61
N PRO A 18 1.44 -6.59 18.98
CA PRO A 18 1.68 -6.25 20.38
C PRO A 18 0.43 -5.58 20.94
N THR A 19 -0.34 -6.31 21.73
CA THR A 19 -1.31 -5.72 22.66
C THR A 19 -0.52 -5.01 23.76
N SER A 20 -0.22 -3.74 23.55
CA SER A 20 0.24 -2.85 24.62
C SER A 20 -0.99 -2.43 25.45
N GLY A 21 -1.18 -3.13 26.57
CA GLY A 21 -2.03 -2.67 27.66
C GLY A 21 -1.31 -1.56 28.42
N PHE A 22 -2.02 -0.45 28.68
CA PHE A 22 -1.63 0.51 29.71
C PHE A 22 -2.76 0.65 30.72
N ASN A 23 -2.36 0.49 31.98
CA ASN A 23 -3.20 0.47 33.17
C ASN A 23 -3.75 1.87 33.50
N ASN A 24 -4.92 1.88 34.14
CA ASN A 24 -5.50 3.02 34.84
C ASN A 24 -4.66 3.43 36.06
N LEU A 25 -4.67 4.72 36.43
CA LEU A 25 -4.87 5.14 37.82
C LEU A 25 -5.44 6.58 37.88
N PRO A 26 -6.26 6.92 38.90
CA PRO A 26 -7.07 8.14 38.99
C PRO A 26 -6.43 9.21 39.88
N ILE A 27 -6.66 10.52 39.63
CA ILE A 27 -6.48 11.58 40.65
C ILE A 27 -7.51 12.71 40.46
N ASP A 28 -8.41 12.74 41.43
CA ASP A 28 -9.10 13.81 42.17
C ASP A 28 -9.66 15.09 41.53
N ARG A 29 -10.93 15.28 41.88
CA ARG A 29 -11.75 16.49 41.87
C ARG A 29 -11.53 17.23 43.18
N GLU A 30 -11.08 18.48 43.12
CA GLU A 30 -11.39 19.48 44.15
C GLU A 30 -11.83 20.79 43.51
N GLU A 31 -12.85 21.36 44.14
CA GLU A 31 -13.62 22.52 43.74
C GLU A 31 -13.26 23.71 44.66
N MET A 32 -13.63 24.89 44.17
CA MET A 32 -14.00 26.12 44.89
C MET A 32 -12.99 27.26 44.96
N GLY A 33 -13.37 28.32 44.23
CA GLY A 33 -13.69 29.60 44.86
C GLY A 33 -12.62 30.68 44.76
N SER A 34 -12.87 31.71 43.93
CA SER A 34 -13.18 33.05 44.45
C SER A 34 -13.37 34.05 43.30
N ALA A 35 -14.39 34.90 43.44
CA ALA A 35 -14.74 35.96 42.51
C ALA A 35 -13.74 37.11 42.57
N THR A 36 -13.26 37.59 41.41
CA THR A 36 -12.79 38.98 41.27
C THR A 36 -13.12 39.45 39.86
N THR A 37 -14.21 40.21 39.79
CA THR A 37 -14.67 40.96 38.62
C THR A 37 -13.63 41.99 38.21
N GLN A 38 -12.96 41.84 37.06
CA GLN A 38 -12.34 42.98 36.39
C GLN A 38 -12.14 42.75 34.88
N ARG A 39 -12.93 43.51 34.11
CA ARG A 39 -12.76 43.86 32.68
C ARG A 39 -12.86 42.67 31.71
N LEU A 40 -14.10 42.38 31.30
CA LEU A 40 -14.44 41.56 30.12
C LEU A 40 -13.91 42.24 28.84
N ILE A 41 -12.64 41.97 28.53
CA ILE A 41 -12.07 42.12 27.19
C ILE A 41 -12.43 40.81 26.46
N PRO A 42 -12.85 40.82 25.18
CA PRO A 42 -13.43 39.64 24.55
C PRO A 42 -12.33 38.63 24.19
N PHE A 43 -11.86 37.86 25.18
CA PHE A 43 -10.91 36.75 25.00
C PHE A 43 -11.42 35.70 24.01
N ALA A 44 -12.75 35.61 23.87
CA ALA A 44 -13.40 34.79 22.85
C ALA A 44 -13.08 35.29 21.43
N ALA A 45 -13.09 36.61 21.19
CA ALA A 45 -12.82 37.18 19.87
C ALA A 45 -11.34 37.02 19.45
N THR A 46 -10.41 37.09 20.41
CA THR A 46 -8.98 36.86 20.15
C THR A 46 -8.65 35.38 19.92
N LEU A 47 -9.31 34.45 20.63
CA LEU A 47 -9.18 33.01 20.37
C LEU A 47 -9.76 32.62 19.00
N ILE A 48 -10.90 33.19 18.61
CA ILE A 48 -11.51 32.98 17.29
C ILE A 48 -10.61 33.51 16.16
N TYR A 49 -9.93 34.65 16.38
CA TYR A 49 -8.98 35.20 15.42
C TYR A 49 -7.72 34.32 15.26
N LEU A 50 -7.22 33.71 16.35
CA LEU A 50 -6.08 32.78 16.31
C LEU A 50 -6.40 31.45 15.60
N ILE A 51 -7.65 30.98 15.67
CA ILE A 51 -8.10 29.78 14.93
C ILE A 51 -8.22 30.06 13.42
N LEU A 52 -8.61 31.28 13.03
CA LEU A 52 -8.70 31.67 11.62
C LEU A 52 -7.34 31.72 10.92
N ILE A 53 -6.26 32.08 11.63
CA ILE A 53 -4.91 32.24 11.04
C ILE A 53 -4.21 30.89 10.79
N HIS A 54 -4.62 29.80 11.43
CA HIS A 54 -4.02 28.47 11.23
C HIS A 54 -4.63 27.67 10.07
N SER A 55 -5.47 28.28 9.24
CA SER A 55 -5.96 27.67 8.01
C SER A 55 -4.91 27.76 6.90
N THR A 56 -3.74 27.13 7.10
CA THR A 56 -2.87 26.80 5.98
C THR A 56 -3.47 25.57 5.29
N PRO A 57 -3.98 25.65 4.05
CA PRO A 57 -4.18 24.46 3.25
C PRO A 57 -2.80 23.86 3.01
N ALA A 58 -2.46 22.82 3.77
CA ALA A 58 -1.30 21.97 3.50
C ALA A 58 -1.66 21.15 2.25
N SER A 59 -1.48 21.74 1.07
CA SER A 59 -1.83 21.14 -0.21
C SER A 59 -0.83 21.58 -1.26
N SER A 60 0.45 21.26 -1.06
CA SER A 60 1.50 21.61 -2.02
C SER A 60 2.60 20.56 -2.19
N SER A 61 2.47 19.37 -1.58
CA SER A 61 3.46 18.30 -1.72
C SER A 61 3.04 17.12 -2.59
N LEU A 62 1.74 16.96 -2.91
CA LEU A 62 1.25 15.85 -3.75
C LEU A 62 1.31 16.19 -5.25
N GLU A 63 1.32 17.48 -5.62
CA GLU A 63 1.15 17.93 -7.00
C GLU A 63 2.32 17.56 -7.92
N ASN A 64 3.49 17.26 -7.34
CA ASN A 64 4.68 16.84 -8.08
C ASN A 64 5.02 15.36 -7.92
N ARG A 65 4.25 14.60 -7.13
CA ARG A 65 4.58 13.19 -6.90
C ARG A 65 4.16 12.35 -8.09
N THR A 66 4.89 11.27 -8.31
CA THR A 66 4.47 10.23 -9.26
C THR A 66 3.69 9.13 -8.54
N ALA A 67 2.93 8.33 -9.28
CA ALA A 67 2.25 7.17 -8.71
C ALA A 67 3.22 6.17 -8.06
N TYR A 68 4.46 6.11 -8.55
CA TYR A 68 5.52 5.24 -8.01
C TYR A 68 5.98 5.73 -6.64
N GLU A 69 6.20 7.04 -6.48
CA GLU A 69 6.56 7.64 -5.18
C GLU A 69 5.42 7.52 -4.16
N VAL A 70 4.17 7.61 -4.61
CA VAL A 70 3.01 7.31 -3.75
C VAL A 70 3.03 5.87 -3.25
N LEU A 71 3.45 4.89 -4.06
CA LEU A 71 3.61 3.53 -3.53
C LEU A 71 4.65 3.45 -2.42
N GLU A 72 5.78 4.13 -2.59
CA GLU A 72 6.87 4.17 -1.60
C GLU A 72 6.43 4.81 -0.28
N ASP A 73 5.69 5.93 -0.34
CA ASP A 73 5.09 6.60 0.82
C ASP A 73 4.23 5.63 1.66
N TYR A 74 3.63 4.64 1.01
CA TYR A 74 2.79 3.61 1.63
C TYR A 74 3.49 2.25 1.77
N ASN A 75 4.83 2.26 1.86
CA ASN A 75 5.66 1.08 2.12
C ASN A 75 5.66 0.01 1.02
N PHE A 76 5.42 0.39 -0.23
CA PHE A 76 5.51 -0.52 -1.37
C PHE A 76 6.66 -0.17 -2.31
N PRO A 77 7.25 -1.16 -2.99
CA PRO A 77 8.28 -0.89 -3.99
C PRO A 77 7.64 -0.38 -5.29
N VAL A 78 8.39 0.44 -6.03
CA VAL A 78 7.92 1.08 -7.27
C VAL A 78 7.52 0.08 -8.36
N GLY A 79 8.11 -1.12 -8.36
CA GLY A 79 7.88 -2.15 -9.38
C GLY A 79 6.58 -2.93 -9.26
N LEU A 80 5.71 -2.59 -8.30
CA LEU A 80 4.32 -3.07 -8.33
C LEU A 80 3.54 -2.56 -9.54
N LEU A 81 3.93 -1.40 -10.09
CA LEU A 81 3.36 -0.83 -11.30
C LEU A 81 4.33 -0.94 -12.47
N PRO A 82 3.85 -1.32 -13.68
CA PRO A 82 4.68 -1.26 -14.86
C PRO A 82 5.04 0.19 -15.21
N LYS A 83 6.14 0.37 -15.95
CA LYS A 83 6.55 1.68 -16.48
C LYS A 83 5.45 2.25 -17.40
N GLY A 84 5.20 3.55 -17.27
CA GLY A 84 4.31 4.28 -18.18
C GLY A 84 2.97 4.73 -17.58
N VAL A 85 2.84 4.76 -16.25
CA VAL A 85 1.71 5.42 -15.58
C VAL A 85 1.64 6.88 -16.02
N LYS A 86 0.44 7.34 -16.40
CA LYS A 86 0.17 8.69 -16.90
C LYS A 86 -0.32 9.66 -15.83
N GLY A 87 -0.93 9.11 -14.79
CA GLY A 87 -1.43 9.87 -13.67
C GLY A 87 -1.98 8.92 -12.60
N TYR A 88 -2.38 9.51 -11.48
CA TYR A 88 -3.04 8.80 -10.38
C TYR A 88 -3.97 9.75 -9.65
N ASP A 89 -4.93 9.18 -8.94
CA ASP A 89 -5.74 9.87 -7.95
C ASP A 89 -5.48 9.23 -6.58
N LEU A 90 -5.33 10.07 -5.55
CA LEU A 90 -5.22 9.62 -4.16
C LEU A 90 -6.08 10.48 -3.25
N ASN A 91 -7.04 9.85 -2.58
CA ASN A 91 -7.72 10.45 -1.44
C ASN A 91 -6.97 10.07 -0.16
N ILE A 92 -6.21 11.01 0.41
CA ILE A 92 -5.38 10.77 1.59
C ILE A 92 -6.23 10.38 2.83
N THR A 93 -7.46 10.89 2.92
CA THR A 93 -8.36 10.62 4.04
C THR A 93 -8.95 9.22 4.00
N THR A 94 -9.36 8.74 2.81
CA THR A 94 -10.00 7.42 2.66
C THR A 94 -9.03 6.33 2.22
N GLY A 95 -7.86 6.70 1.71
CA GLY A 95 -6.92 5.79 1.05
C GLY A 95 -7.36 5.36 -0.35
N LYS A 96 -8.44 5.92 -0.92
CA LYS A 96 -8.86 5.55 -2.28
C LYS A 96 -7.76 5.95 -3.27
N PHE A 97 -7.25 4.98 -4.03
CA PHE A 97 -6.15 5.12 -4.96
C PHE A 97 -6.53 4.59 -6.33
N SER A 98 -6.20 5.34 -7.38
CA SER A 98 -6.33 4.91 -8.77
C SER A 98 -5.08 5.27 -9.55
N ALA A 99 -4.65 4.42 -10.49
CA ALA A 99 -3.54 4.68 -11.40
C ALA A 99 -3.95 4.45 -12.86
N TYR A 100 -3.48 5.32 -13.75
CA TYR A 100 -3.95 5.38 -15.14
C TYR A 100 -2.83 5.10 -16.15
N PHE A 101 -3.15 4.29 -17.16
CA PHE A 101 -2.35 3.99 -18.33
C PHE A 101 -3.15 4.33 -19.59
N ASN A 102 -2.47 4.50 -20.72
CA ASN A 102 -3.15 4.71 -22.00
C ASN A 102 -3.94 3.48 -22.46
N ASP A 103 -3.33 2.31 -22.28
CA ASP A 103 -3.81 1.05 -22.84
C ASP A 103 -3.63 -0.09 -21.84
N THR A 104 -4.24 -1.23 -22.15
CA THR A 104 -4.01 -2.47 -21.40
C THR A 104 -2.55 -2.88 -21.55
N CYS A 105 -1.90 -3.19 -20.43
CA CYS A 105 -0.53 -3.65 -20.41
C CYS A 105 -0.45 -5.13 -20.05
N SER A 106 0.39 -5.90 -20.75
CA SER A 106 0.62 -7.32 -20.42
C SER A 106 2.08 -7.68 -20.61
N PHE A 107 2.61 -8.53 -19.74
CA PHE A 107 3.99 -9.02 -19.80
C PHE A 107 4.13 -10.32 -19.00
N SER A 108 5.24 -11.02 -19.23
CA SER A 108 5.61 -12.22 -18.48
C SER A 108 6.82 -11.92 -17.61
N LEU A 109 6.75 -12.25 -16.32
CA LEU A 109 7.89 -12.16 -15.40
C LEU A 109 8.84 -13.34 -15.59
N GLU A 110 8.26 -14.53 -15.55
CA GLU A 110 8.89 -15.78 -15.96
C GLU A 110 7.99 -16.46 -17.00
N SER A 111 8.44 -17.59 -17.56
CA SER A 111 7.63 -18.36 -18.52
C SER A 111 6.26 -18.79 -17.98
N SER A 112 6.08 -18.86 -16.65
CA SER A 112 4.84 -19.31 -15.99
C SER A 112 3.94 -18.20 -15.45
N TYR A 113 4.41 -16.96 -15.32
CA TYR A 113 3.67 -15.89 -14.65
C TYR A 113 3.34 -14.77 -15.62
N GLN A 114 2.13 -14.80 -16.17
CA GLN A 114 1.61 -13.77 -17.07
C GLN A 114 0.75 -12.78 -16.29
N LEU A 115 1.10 -11.50 -16.38
CA LEU A 115 0.37 -10.40 -15.77
C LEU A 115 -0.31 -9.55 -16.84
N LYS A 116 -1.48 -9.04 -16.49
CA LYS A 116 -2.27 -8.10 -17.29
C LYS A 116 -2.80 -6.99 -16.40
N TYR A 117 -2.43 -5.77 -16.73
CA TYR A 117 -2.88 -4.54 -16.12
C TYR A 117 -3.86 -3.84 -17.07
N MET A 118 -5.03 -3.48 -16.57
CA MET A 118 -6.02 -2.71 -17.30
C MET A 118 -5.59 -1.23 -17.38
N PRO A 119 -6.19 -0.44 -18.29
CA PRO A 119 -5.90 1.00 -18.39
C PRO A 119 -6.11 1.76 -17.08
N THR A 120 -7.02 1.29 -16.23
CA THR A 120 -7.24 1.84 -14.89
C THR A 120 -7.08 0.73 -13.86
N ILE A 121 -6.28 1.02 -12.84
CA ILE A 121 -6.17 0.23 -11.61
C ILE A 121 -6.82 1.03 -10.51
N GLU A 122 -7.63 0.39 -9.68
CA GLU A 122 -8.30 1.05 -8.55
C GLU A 122 -8.21 0.20 -7.28
N GLY A 123 -8.27 0.84 -6.13
CA GLY A 123 -8.37 0.17 -4.84
C GLY A 123 -8.23 1.13 -3.67
N TYR A 124 -7.89 0.58 -2.51
CA TYR A 124 -7.62 1.33 -1.30
C TYR A 124 -6.20 1.03 -0.81
N ILE A 125 -5.38 2.07 -0.70
CA ILE A 125 -4.01 2.03 -0.22
C ILE A 125 -3.94 2.47 1.25
N SER A 126 -3.15 1.72 2.01
CA SER A 126 -2.76 2.00 3.38
C SER A 126 -1.33 1.47 3.57
N ASN A 127 -0.69 1.81 4.69
CA ASN A 127 0.71 1.46 4.90
C ASN A 127 0.92 -0.07 4.82
N GLY A 128 1.64 -0.54 3.80
CA GLY A 128 1.89 -1.94 3.53
C GLY A 128 0.68 -2.76 3.06
N LYS A 129 -0.44 -2.11 2.65
CA LYS A 129 -1.63 -2.82 2.19
C LYS A 129 -2.35 -2.08 1.04
N LEU A 130 -2.58 -2.82 -0.05
CA LEU A 130 -3.50 -2.47 -1.12
C LEU A 130 -4.67 -3.46 -1.10
N SER A 131 -5.90 -2.97 -1.07
CA SER A 131 -7.10 -3.79 -0.89
C SER A 131 -8.22 -3.38 -1.83
N THR A 132 -9.14 -4.33 -2.08
CA THR A 132 -10.22 -4.17 -3.07
C THR A 132 -9.65 -3.73 -4.41
N LEU A 133 -8.55 -4.38 -4.81
CA LEU A 133 -7.85 -4.06 -6.04
C LEU A 133 -8.65 -4.54 -7.25
N GLU A 134 -8.73 -3.66 -8.24
CA GLU A 134 -9.30 -3.91 -9.55
C GLU A 134 -8.31 -3.53 -10.65
N GLY A 135 -8.41 -4.20 -11.81
CA GLY A 135 -7.58 -3.88 -12.96
C GLY A 135 -6.24 -4.61 -13.04
N ILE A 136 -5.89 -5.47 -12.08
CA ILE A 136 -4.68 -6.32 -12.16
C ILE A 136 -5.09 -7.79 -12.21
N TYR A 137 -4.63 -8.49 -13.23
CA TYR A 137 -4.94 -9.90 -13.47
C TYR A 137 -3.67 -10.73 -13.63
N VAL A 138 -3.69 -11.93 -13.06
CA VAL A 138 -2.66 -12.96 -13.27
C VAL A 138 -3.28 -14.16 -13.97
N ARG A 139 -2.55 -14.79 -14.88
CA ARG A 139 -3.00 -16.03 -15.52
C ARG A 139 -2.68 -17.23 -14.64
N VAL A 140 -3.70 -18.03 -14.33
CA VAL A 140 -3.59 -19.29 -13.59
C VAL A 140 -4.20 -20.41 -14.42
N PHE A 141 -3.40 -21.43 -14.75
CA PHE A 141 -3.72 -22.48 -15.73
C PHE A 141 -4.17 -21.90 -17.08
N PHE A 142 -5.47 -21.68 -17.27
CA PHE A 142 -6.07 -21.17 -18.50
C PHE A 142 -6.98 -19.95 -18.27
N MET A 143 -7.14 -19.48 -17.03
CA MET A 143 -8.03 -18.37 -16.67
C MET A 143 -7.25 -17.16 -16.15
N TRP A 144 -7.80 -15.98 -16.38
CA TRP A 144 -7.32 -14.74 -15.77
C TRP A 144 -8.02 -14.54 -14.44
N MET A 145 -7.22 -14.44 -13.37
CA MET A 145 -7.70 -14.22 -12.00
C MET A 145 -7.33 -12.81 -11.58
N GLN A 146 -8.29 -12.08 -11.00
CA GLN A 146 -8.04 -10.73 -10.50
C GLN A 146 -7.28 -10.80 -9.18
N ILE A 147 -6.22 -10.00 -9.06
CA ILE A 147 -5.55 -9.76 -7.78
C ILE A 147 -6.41 -8.75 -7.01
N VAL A 148 -6.90 -9.14 -5.84
CA VAL A 148 -7.83 -8.36 -5.03
C VAL A 148 -7.18 -7.69 -3.83
N GLU A 149 -6.01 -8.19 -3.40
CA GLU A 149 -5.26 -7.65 -2.26
C GLU A 149 -3.76 -7.89 -2.43
N ILE A 150 -2.95 -6.91 -2.03
CA ILE A 150 -1.50 -7.01 -1.89
C ILE A 150 -1.12 -6.55 -0.48
N LEU A 151 -0.41 -7.38 0.27
CA LEU A 151 0.07 -7.06 1.60
C LEU A 151 1.59 -7.15 1.63
N ARG A 152 2.23 -6.24 2.35
CA ARG A 152 3.65 -6.33 2.67
C ARG A 152 3.84 -6.76 4.13
N TYR A 153 4.71 -7.73 4.34
CA TYR A 153 5.17 -8.12 5.67
C TYR A 153 6.68 -8.31 5.64
N GLY A 154 7.42 -7.38 6.26
CA GLY A 154 8.88 -7.34 6.15
C GLY A 154 9.34 -7.19 4.70
N ASP A 155 10.11 -8.18 4.25
CA ASP A 155 10.68 -8.22 2.88
C ASP A 155 9.89 -9.14 1.94
N GLU A 156 8.66 -9.51 2.33
CA GLU A 156 7.76 -10.33 1.52
C GLU A 156 6.49 -9.56 1.12
N LEU A 157 6.02 -9.84 -0.09
CA LEU A 157 4.76 -9.37 -0.65
C LEU A 157 3.81 -10.54 -0.90
N PHE A 158 2.60 -10.41 -0.36
CA PHE A 158 1.53 -11.39 -0.46
C PHE A 158 0.49 -10.90 -1.47
N PHE A 159 0.36 -11.60 -2.59
CA PHE A 159 -0.62 -11.31 -3.63
C PHE A 159 -1.79 -12.27 -3.51
N SER A 160 -3.00 -11.74 -3.28
CA SER A 160 -4.22 -12.52 -3.12
C SER A 160 -5.13 -12.42 -4.33
N VAL A 161 -5.71 -13.55 -4.74
CA VAL A 161 -6.83 -13.61 -5.71
C VAL A 161 -8.13 -14.05 -5.01
N GLY A 162 -8.25 -13.75 -3.72
CA GLY A 162 -9.39 -14.12 -2.87
C GLY A 162 -8.95 -15.14 -1.83
N VAL A 163 -9.31 -16.41 -2.04
CA VAL A 163 -9.05 -17.49 -1.05
C VAL A 163 -7.64 -18.07 -1.10
N LEU A 164 -6.84 -17.58 -2.03
CA LEU A 164 -5.54 -18.09 -2.40
C LEU A 164 -4.54 -16.93 -2.45
N PHE A 165 -3.32 -17.17 -1.98
CA PHE A 165 -2.24 -16.19 -2.05
C PHE A 165 -0.97 -16.77 -2.70
N SER A 166 -0.12 -15.89 -3.18
CA SER A 166 1.27 -16.15 -3.59
C SER A 166 2.19 -15.20 -2.84
N VAL A 167 3.40 -15.64 -2.52
CA VAL A 167 4.40 -14.86 -1.78
C VAL A 167 5.59 -14.61 -2.68
N PHE A 168 6.09 -13.39 -2.68
CA PHE A 168 7.28 -13.00 -3.43
C PHE A 168 8.17 -12.10 -2.57
N PRO A 169 9.49 -12.21 -2.68
CA PRO A 169 10.39 -11.27 -2.03
C PRO A 169 10.26 -9.87 -2.66
N ILE A 170 10.54 -8.84 -1.88
CA ILE A 170 10.37 -7.43 -2.30
C ILE A 170 11.37 -7.00 -3.38
N ASP A 171 12.57 -7.58 -3.39
CA ASP A 171 13.66 -7.30 -4.33
C ASP A 171 13.25 -7.51 -5.80
N TYR A 172 12.28 -8.41 -6.04
CA TYR A 172 11.71 -8.66 -7.37
C TYR A 172 10.94 -7.45 -7.95
N PHE A 173 10.59 -6.49 -7.10
CA PHE A 173 9.78 -5.33 -7.44
C PHE A 173 10.54 -4.02 -7.25
N GLU A 174 11.85 -4.03 -7.02
CA GLU A 174 12.65 -2.79 -6.94
C GLU A 174 12.63 -2.02 -8.27
N GLU A 175 12.57 -2.72 -9.39
CA GLU A 175 12.43 -2.12 -10.71
C GLU A 175 11.04 -2.32 -11.30
N SER A 176 10.50 -1.28 -11.95
CA SER A 176 9.25 -1.38 -12.69
C SER A 176 9.42 -2.15 -14.00
N PRO A 177 8.60 -3.19 -14.27
CA PRO A 177 8.63 -3.90 -15.54
C PRO A 177 8.13 -3.00 -16.68
N GLN A 178 8.62 -3.22 -17.89
CA GLN A 178 8.08 -2.54 -19.07
C GLN A 178 6.94 -3.33 -19.69
N CYS A 179 6.04 -2.60 -20.33
CA CYS A 179 4.95 -3.24 -21.02
C CYS A 179 5.41 -4.11 -22.21
N GLY A 180 4.78 -5.27 -22.40
CA GLY A 180 5.13 -6.22 -23.46
C GLY A 180 6.29 -7.14 -23.06
N CYS A 181 7.50 -6.60 -22.97
CA CYS A 181 8.72 -7.40 -22.75
C CYS A 181 9.16 -7.53 -21.27
N GLY A 182 8.42 -6.96 -20.32
CA GLY A 182 8.72 -7.08 -18.89
C GLY A 182 10.10 -6.52 -18.55
N PHE A 183 10.97 -7.35 -17.98
CA PHE A 183 12.36 -6.98 -17.66
C PHE A 183 13.36 -7.27 -18.80
N GLN A 184 12.90 -7.72 -19.97
CA GLN A 184 13.77 -8.19 -21.07
C GLN A 184 13.87 -7.19 -22.24
N CYS A 185 13.41 -5.95 -22.05
CA CYS A 185 13.40 -4.91 -23.07
C CYS A 185 14.82 -4.33 -23.29
N GLY A 186 15.67 -5.04 -24.03
CA GLY A 186 17.04 -4.58 -24.34
C GLY A 186 18.07 -5.66 -24.69
N GLY A 187 17.69 -6.93 -24.84
CA GLY A 187 18.63 -8.02 -25.17
C GLY A 187 19.53 -8.48 -24.00
N GLY A 188 19.57 -7.72 -22.91
CA GLY A 188 20.11 -8.16 -21.63
C GLY A 188 19.01 -8.83 -20.80
N GLN A 189 19.26 -10.04 -20.32
CA GLN A 189 18.42 -10.66 -19.30
C GLN A 189 18.75 -9.97 -17.97
N VAL A 190 17.88 -9.07 -17.49
CA VAL A 190 17.87 -8.74 -16.06
C VAL A 190 17.52 -10.05 -15.37
N ARG A 191 18.52 -10.66 -14.73
CA ARG A 191 18.33 -11.91 -14.02
C ARG A 191 17.55 -11.58 -12.77
N MET A 192 16.24 -11.79 -12.78
CA MET A 192 15.57 -12.16 -11.54
C MET A 192 16.36 -13.35 -10.98
N PRO A 193 16.81 -13.29 -9.72
CA PRO A 193 17.40 -14.45 -9.06
C PRO A 193 16.48 -15.64 -9.33
N ARG A 194 17.00 -16.75 -9.87
CA ARG A 194 16.23 -17.99 -9.98
C ARG A 194 16.08 -18.58 -8.58
N ILE A 195 15.26 -17.96 -7.75
CA ILE A 195 14.87 -18.51 -6.47
C ILE A 195 13.53 -19.15 -6.74
N ASN A 196 13.47 -20.47 -6.58
CA ASN A 196 12.21 -21.22 -6.71
C ASN A 196 11.17 -20.55 -5.81
N PRO A 197 10.06 -20.01 -6.35
CA PRO A 197 8.99 -19.43 -5.53
C PRO A 197 8.23 -20.47 -4.70
N PHE A 198 8.76 -21.70 -4.62
CA PHE A 198 8.25 -22.83 -3.85
C PHE A 198 9.17 -23.19 -2.67
N VAL A 199 10.35 -22.59 -2.56
CA VAL A 199 11.22 -22.74 -1.39
C VAL A 199 10.92 -21.59 -0.46
N SER A 200 10.29 -21.90 0.67
CA SER A 200 10.14 -20.99 1.79
C SER A 200 11.53 -20.54 2.27
N PRO A 201 11.78 -19.25 2.55
CA PRO A 201 13.07 -18.78 3.08
C PRO A 201 13.51 -19.43 4.40
N TYR A 202 12.60 -20.19 5.05
CA TYR A 202 12.84 -20.86 6.33
C TYR A 202 13.39 -22.29 6.20
N GLU A 203 13.64 -22.81 5.00
CA GLU A 203 14.15 -24.18 4.79
C GLU A 203 15.68 -24.25 4.68
N GLY A 204 16.36 -23.53 5.59
CA GLY A 204 17.81 -23.43 5.66
C GLY A 204 18.30 -22.96 7.02
N SER A 205 18.10 -23.78 8.06
CA SER A 205 18.77 -23.66 9.36
C SER A 205 19.09 -25.04 9.92
#